data_AF-A0A849VA71-F1
#
_entry.id   AF-A0A849VA71-F1
#
_cell.length_a   1.000
_cell.length_b   1.000
_cell.length_c   1.000
_cell.angle_alpha   90.00
_cell.angle_beta   90.00
_cell.angle_gamma   90.00
#
_symmetry.space_group_name_H-M   'P 1'
#
loop_
_entity.id
_entity.type
_entity.pdbx_description
1 polymer ?
#
loop_
_entity_poly.entity_id
_entity_poly.type
_entity_poly.pdbx_seq_one_letter_code
_entity_poly.pdbx_strand_id
1 'polypeptide(L)' 'MVDLMLKIFSAISGMNMRDHHDIPFAMPLLFMIFMGFIITITVLHFIGDKEEEPSE' A
#
# COMPACT_ATOMS: atom_id res chain seq x y z
N MET A 1 18.03 1.92 -6.04
CA MET A 1 16.82 1.07 -6.02
C MET A 1 15.59 1.84 -5.55
N VAL A 2 15.69 2.59 -4.44
CA VAL A 2 14.62 3.49 -3.97
C VAL A 2 14.23 4.54 -5.03
N ASP A 3 15.18 5.04 -5.84
CA ASP A 3 14.91 5.94 -6.98
C ASP A 3 13.88 5.39 -7.99
N LEU A 4 13.87 4.08 -8.25
CA LEU A 4 12.91 3.48 -9.18
C LEU A 4 11.50 3.50 -8.58
N MET A 5 11.38 3.14 -7.30
CA MET A 5 10.11 3.19 -6.57
C MET A 5 9.58 4.62 -6.45
N LEU A 6 10.44 5.59 -6.14
CA LEU A 6 10.07 7.01 -6.08
C LEU A 6 9.63 7.54 -7.44
N LYS A 7 10.27 7.11 -8.54
CA LYS A 7 9.83 7.47 -9.91
C LYS A 7 8.47 6.89 -10.27
N ILE A 8 8.22 5.62 -9.94
CA ILE A 8 6.93 4.97 -10.21
C ILE A 8 5.83 5.62 -9.39
N PHE A 9 6.08 5.86 -8.10
CA PHE A 9 5.11 6.50 -7.22
C PHE A 9 4.87 7.96 -7.61
N SER A 10 5.91 8.67 -8.05
CA SER A 10 5.80 10.02 -8.61
C SER A 10 4.97 10.05 -9.90
N ALA A 11 5.10 9.05 -10.78
CA ALA A 11 4.32 8.93 -12.00
C ALA A 11 2.85 8.57 -11.73
N ILE A 12 2.57 7.72 -10.74
CA ILE A 12 1.20 7.31 -10.37
C ILE A 12 0.48 8.43 -9.60
N SER A 13 1.18 9.07 -8.67
CA SER A 13 0.60 10.11 -7.82
C SER A 13 0.60 11.50 -8.49
N GLY A 14 1.28 11.66 -9.64
CA GLY A 14 1.46 12.94 -10.32
C GLY A 14 2.28 13.98 -9.54
N MET A 15 2.89 13.58 -8.43
CA MET A 15 3.63 14.46 -7.52
C MET A 15 5.12 14.13 -7.56
N ASN A 16 5.97 15.15 -7.57
CA ASN A 16 7.42 14.96 -7.60
C ASN A 16 7.93 14.50 -6.22
N MET A 17 7.95 13.19 -5.98
CA MET A 17 8.42 12.58 -4.73
C MET A 17 9.94 12.70 -4.50
N ARG A 18 10.65 13.41 -5.36
CA ARG A 18 12.09 13.69 -5.20
C ARG A 18 12.35 15.00 -4.45
N ASP A 19 11.38 15.91 -4.45
CA ASP A 19 11.47 17.18 -3.74
C ASP A 19 10.73 17.07 -2.41
N HIS A 20 11.47 17.14 -1.30
CA HIS A 20 10.90 17.02 0.05
C HIS A 20 9.95 18.18 0.37
N HIS A 21 10.05 19.32 -0.33
CA HIS A 21 9.13 20.45 -0.15
C HIS A 21 7.76 20.23 -0.80
N ASP A 22 7.65 19.36 -1.81
CA ASP A 22 6.40 19.06 -2.52
C ASP A 22 5.72 17.78 -2.00
N ILE A 23 6.34 17.04 -1.09
CA ILE A 23 5.73 15.87 -0.46
C ILE A 23 4.98 16.34 0.79
N PRO A 24 3.64 16.37 0.78
CA PRO A 24 2.89 16.66 1.98
C PRO A 24 3.24 15.58 3.00
N PHE A 25 3.65 16.00 4.20
CA PHE A 25 4.07 15.15 5.31
C PHE A 25 3.08 13.99 5.59
N ALA A 26 1.81 14.15 5.21
CA ALA A 26 0.78 13.13 5.33
C ALA A 26 0.92 11.95 4.33
N MET A 27 1.65 12.06 3.22
CA MET A 27 1.72 11.01 2.19
C MET A 27 2.36 9.70 2.69
N PRO A 28 3.53 9.72 3.37
CA PRO A 28 4.07 8.52 4.01
C PRO A 28 3.15 7.93 5.07
N LEU A 29 2.46 8.79 5.85
CA LEU A 29 1.52 8.36 6.88
C LEU A 29 0.28 7.67 6.27
N LEU A 30 -0.31 8.27 5.24
CA LEU A 30 -1.45 7.70 4.51
C LEU A 30 -1.08 6.38 3.83
N PHE A 31 0.13 6.28 3.27
CA PHE A 31 0.62 5.04 2.68
C PHE A 31 0.76 3.92 3.73
N MET A 32 1.28 4.23 4.93
CA MET A 32 1.37 3.27 6.03
C MET A 32 -0.02 2.77 6.48
N ILE A 33 -0.99 3.66 6.62
CA ILE A 33 -2.36 3.30 7.00
C ILE A 33 -3.00 2.44 5.91
N PHE A 34 -2.85 2.83 4.64
CA PHE A 34 -3.38 2.10 3.50
C PHE A 34 -2.78 0.69 3.38
N MET A 35 -1.46 0.57 3.56
CA MET A 35 -0.76 -0.71 3.50
C MET A 35 -1.17 -1.62 4.65
N GLY A 36 -1.30 -1.09 5.88
CA GLY A 36 -1.81 -1.86 7.02
C GLY A 36 -3.25 -2.35 6.82
N PHE A 37 -4.10 -1.52 6.20
CA PHE A 37 -5.47 -1.90 5.84
C PHE A 37 -5.50 -3.05 4.82
N ILE A 38 -4.72 -2.95 3.73
CA ILE A 38 -4.63 -4.01 2.72
C ILE A 38 -4.18 -5.32 3.36
N ILE A 39 -3.11 -5.31 4.16
CA ILE A 39 -2.58 -6.52 4.80
C ILE A 39 -3.64 -7.14 5.71
N THR A 40 -4.33 -6.34 6.51
CA THR A 40 -5.39 -6.82 7.42
C THR A 40 -6.52 -7.48 6.66
N ILE A 41 -7.01 -6.84 5.59
CA ILE A 41 -8.06 -7.40 4.74
C ILE A 41 -7.60 -8.68 4.06
N THR A 42 -6.38 -8.72 3.50
CA THR A 42 -5.82 -9.91 2.88
C THR A 42 -5.73 -11.07 3.86
N VAL A 43 -5.28 -10.83 5.09
CA VAL A 43 -5.21 -11.86 6.13
C VAL A 43 -6.60 -12.35 6.53
N LEU A 44 -7.56 -11.45 6.73
CA LEU A 44 -8.95 -11.84 7.06
C LEU A 44 -9.60 -12.63 5.93
N HIS A 45 -9.39 -12.23 4.68
CA HIS A 45 -9.90 -12.94 3.50
C HIS A 45 -9.31 -14.36 3.43
N PHE A 46 -8.01 -14.51 3.63
CA PHE A 46 -7.33 -15.81 3.56
C PHE A 46 -7.65 -16.74 4.74
N ILE A 47 -8.06 -16.19 5.88
CA ILE A 47 -8.59 -16.96 7.01
C ILE A 47 -10.02 -17.42 6.73
N GLY A 48 -10.87 -16.56 6.18
CA GLY A 48 -12.25 -16.91 5.80
C GLY A 48 -12.32 -17.98 4.71
N ASP A 49 -11.44 -17.91 3.69
CA ASP A 49 -11.36 -18.91 2.62
C ASP A 49 -10.91 -20.30 3.13
N LYS A 50 -10.23 -20.38 4.28
CA LYS A 50 -9.80 -21.66 4.86
C LYS A 50 -10.89 -22.41 5.61
N GLU A 51 -12.02 -21.77 5.92
CA GLU A 51 -13.15 -22.42 6.60
C GLU A 51 -14.21 -22.97 5.64
N GLU A 52 -14.14 -22.64 4.34
CA GLU A 52 -15.08 -23.10 3.29
C GLU A 52 -14.62 -24.34 2.49
N GLU A 53 -13.59 -25.06 2.95
CA GLU A 53 -13.29 -26.44 2.50
C GLU A 53 -13.06 -27.32 3.73
N PRO A 54 -13.73 -28.49 3.95
CA PRO A 54 -14.46 -29.34 3.00
C PRO A 54 -15.86 -29.82 3.47
N SER A 55 -16.81 -29.95 2.55
CA SER A 55 -17.90 -30.93 2.70
C SER A 55 -18.23 -31.55 1.33
N GLU A 56 -17.42 -32.55 0.94
CA GLU A 56 -17.93 -33.68 0.18
C GLU A 56 -18.93 -34.48 1.01
#